data_AF-A0A7L1CW08-F1
#
_entry.id   AF-A0A7L1CW08-F1
#
_cell.length_a   1.000
_cell.length_b   1.000
_cell.length_c   1.000
_cell.angle_alpha   90.00
_cell.angle_beta   90.00
_cell.angle_gamma   90.00
#
_symmetry.space_group_name_H-M   'P 1'
#
loop_
_entity.id
_entity.type
_entity.pdbx_description
1 polymer ?
#
loop_
_entity_poly.entity_id
_entity_poly.type
_entity_poly.pdbx_seq_one_letter_code
_entity_poly.pdbx_strand_id
1 'polypeptide(L)'
;TECEKEPGSLLWIFVMVGNIVRGMGETPIMPLGISYLEDFAKTENSPLYLGCLHTATVIGPFLGLLLASFCAELFVDVGSVAPDEITITATDARWVGAWWLGILICALLNLLVGIPFWFLPKSLVKEGENNEPEETSEKTVVPLQENDKNEAKQTMYEIAKDFIPFLKALLHNPVYMLFICITVLQFSAFDGMISFMPKYLEQQFGKSASDAIFLIGVYNLPVLCVGYFSGGLFMKKFKINIYQAASIAFWVSLLEYLLYFAAYWTVCDTAPVAGLTVSYE
;
A
#
# COMPACT_ATOMS: atom_id res chain seq x y z
N THR A 1 -25.10 10.35 -42.76
CA THR A 1 -23.76 9.76 -42.54
C THR A 1 -23.88 8.92 -41.28
N GLU A 2 -23.94 7.61 -41.45
CA GLU A 2 -24.11 6.65 -40.37
C GLU A 2 -22.93 6.72 -39.41
N CYS A 3 -23.18 6.93 -38.12
CA CYS A 3 -22.22 6.58 -37.09
C CYS A 3 -22.11 5.05 -37.09
N GLU A 4 -21.08 4.50 -37.71
CA GLU A 4 -20.66 3.15 -37.41
C GLU A 4 -20.36 3.09 -35.91
N LYS A 5 -21.14 2.28 -35.18
CA LYS A 5 -20.76 1.87 -33.84
C LYS A 5 -19.51 1.00 -34.00
N GLU A 6 -18.34 1.59 -33.81
CA GLU A 6 -17.11 0.80 -33.61
C GLU A 6 -17.41 -0.26 -32.54
N PRO A 7 -17.11 -1.54 -32.79
CA PRO A 7 -17.26 -2.57 -31.78
C PRO A 7 -16.37 -2.19 -30.61
N GLY A 8 -16.97 -1.88 -29.46
CA GLY A 8 -16.25 -1.53 -28.24
C GLY A 8 -15.16 -2.56 -27.96
N SER A 9 -13.91 -2.14 -28.06
CA SER A 9 -12.78 -3.03 -27.91
C SER A 9 -12.75 -3.61 -26.49
N LEU A 10 -12.74 -4.93 -26.36
CA LEU A 10 -12.68 -5.64 -25.08
C LEU A 10 -11.28 -5.57 -24.41
N LEU A 11 -10.41 -4.67 -24.87
CA LEU A 11 -9.03 -4.54 -24.38
C LEU A 11 -8.93 -4.23 -22.87
N TRP A 12 -9.96 -3.63 -22.27
CA TRP A 12 -10.03 -3.40 -20.83
C TRP A 12 -9.97 -4.70 -20.00
N ILE A 13 -10.38 -5.84 -20.58
CA ILE A 13 -10.28 -7.16 -19.93
C ILE A 13 -8.82 -7.52 -19.65
N PHE A 14 -7.88 -7.18 -20.53
CA PHE A 14 -6.45 -7.44 -20.29
C PHE A 14 -5.94 -6.64 -19.08
N VAL A 15 -6.39 -5.39 -18.94
CA VAL A 15 -6.05 -4.56 -17.77
C VAL A 15 -6.66 -5.15 -16.49
N MET A 16 -7.89 -5.67 -16.56
CA MET A 16 -8.54 -6.34 -15.43
C MET A 16 -7.77 -7.60 -15.00
N VAL A 17 -7.48 -8.50 -15.95
CA VAL A 17 -6.72 -9.74 -15.68
C VAL A 17 -5.33 -9.43 -15.16
N GLY A 18 -4.66 -8.42 -15.72
CA GLY A 18 -3.36 -7.95 -15.24
C GLY A 18 -3.39 -7.51 -13.77
N ASN A 19 -4.42 -6.76 -13.36
CA ASN A 19 -4.59 -6.35 -11.96
C ASN A 19 -4.91 -7.52 -11.02
N ILE A 20 -5.65 -8.52 -11.47
CA ILE A 20 -5.89 -9.75 -10.70
C ILE A 20 -4.57 -10.48 -10.45
N VAL A 21 -3.77 -10.70 -11.50
CA VAL A 21 -2.46 -11.35 -11.39
C VAL A 21 -1.53 -10.56 -10.48
N ARG A 22 -1.52 -9.21 -10.61
CA ARG A 22 -0.77 -8.32 -9.72
C ARG A 22 -1.18 -8.52 -8.26
N GLY A 23 -2.48 -8.54 -7.97
CA GLY A 23 -3.01 -8.73 -6.61
C GLY A 23 -2.64 -10.09 -6.01
N MET A 24 -2.67 -11.16 -6.81
CA MET A 24 -2.21 -12.48 -6.36
C MET A 24 -0.74 -12.49 -5.95
N GLY A 25 0.13 -11.79 -6.70
CA GLY A 25 1.55 -11.66 -6.38
C GLY A 25 1.84 -10.79 -5.15
N GLU A 26 1.02 -9.76 -4.91
CA GLU A 26 1.18 -8.81 -3.81
C GLU A 26 0.71 -9.39 -2.45
N THR A 27 -0.32 -10.23 -2.47
CA THR A 27 -1.00 -10.78 -1.28
C THR A 27 -0.04 -11.33 -0.20
N PRO A 28 0.97 -12.16 -0.50
CA PRO A 28 1.81 -12.77 0.53
C PRO A 28 2.92 -11.85 1.06
N ILE A 29 3.21 -10.71 0.40
CA ILE A 29 4.41 -9.90 0.69
C ILE A 29 4.37 -9.35 2.12
N MET A 30 3.28 -8.70 2.50
CA MET A 30 3.15 -8.08 3.83
C MET A 30 3.04 -9.12 4.96
N PRO A 31 2.15 -10.14 4.90
CA PRO A 31 2.05 -11.13 5.96
C PRO A 31 3.36 -11.90 6.19
N LEU A 32 4.01 -12.38 5.12
CA LEU A 32 5.26 -13.12 5.25
C LEU A 32 6.41 -12.22 5.71
N GLY A 33 6.46 -10.97 5.24
CA GLY A 33 7.47 -10.01 5.65
C GLY A 33 7.40 -9.67 7.14
N ILE A 34 6.19 -9.46 7.68
CA ILE A 34 5.98 -9.20 9.10
C ILE A 34 6.35 -10.43 9.93
N SER A 35 5.85 -11.62 9.58
CA SER A 35 6.18 -12.85 10.31
C SER A 35 7.68 -13.13 10.33
N TYR A 36 8.35 -13.02 9.18
CA TYR A 36 9.80 -13.19 9.10
C TYR A 36 10.54 -12.20 10.00
N LEU A 37 10.12 -10.93 10.02
CA LEU A 37 10.75 -9.91 10.86
C LEU A 37 10.56 -10.20 12.35
N GLU A 38 9.36 -10.60 12.76
CA GLU A 38 9.04 -10.85 14.17
C GLU A 38 9.71 -12.13 14.70
N ASP A 39 9.89 -13.16 13.87
CA ASP A 39 10.53 -14.41 14.27
C ASP A 39 11.99 -14.20 14.71
N PHE A 40 12.69 -13.26 14.06
CA PHE A 40 14.11 -12.98 14.33
C PHE A 40 14.36 -11.75 15.22
N ALA A 41 13.34 -10.93 15.48
CA ALA A 41 13.47 -9.75 16.32
C ALA A 41 13.36 -10.06 17.82
N LYS A 42 14.06 -9.28 18.66
CA LYS A 42 13.73 -9.20 20.08
C LYS A 42 12.38 -8.53 20.28
N THR A 43 11.60 -9.00 21.25
CA THR A 43 10.27 -8.44 21.59
C THR A 43 10.32 -6.93 21.90
N GLU A 44 11.42 -6.45 22.51
CA GLU A 44 11.61 -5.01 22.78
C GLU A 44 11.90 -4.19 21.51
N ASN A 45 12.52 -4.80 20.49
CA ASN A 45 12.90 -4.14 19.25
C ASN A 45 11.83 -4.26 18.15
N SER A 46 10.96 -5.26 18.24
CA SER A 46 9.90 -5.53 17.25
C SER A 46 9.10 -4.27 16.87
N PRO A 47 8.62 -3.41 17.81
CA PRO A 47 7.88 -2.21 17.44
C PRO A 47 8.67 -1.21 16.58
N LEU A 48 9.97 -1.07 16.82
CA LEU A 48 10.82 -0.18 16.01
C LEU A 48 11.05 -0.78 14.63
N TYR A 49 11.33 -2.08 14.54
CA TYR A 49 11.55 -2.73 13.25
C TYR A 49 10.29 -2.74 12.40
N LEU A 50 9.12 -2.96 13.01
CA LEU A 50 7.84 -2.86 12.33
C LEU A 50 7.56 -1.42 11.85
N GLY A 51 7.91 -0.42 12.66
CA GLY A 51 7.88 1.00 12.25
C GLY A 51 8.78 1.28 11.03
N CYS A 52 10.00 0.73 11.00
CA CYS A 52 10.88 0.83 9.84
C CYS A 52 10.31 0.11 8.61
N LEU A 53 9.75 -1.09 8.79
CA LEU A 53 9.13 -1.87 7.72
C LEU A 53 7.97 -1.10 7.07
N HIS A 54 7.02 -0.62 7.88
CA HIS A 54 5.90 0.18 7.37
C HIS A 54 6.34 1.49 6.72
N THR A 55 7.38 2.15 7.26
CA THR A 55 7.96 3.35 6.64
C THR A 55 8.51 3.02 5.25
N ALA A 56 9.26 1.91 5.11
CA ALA A 56 9.75 1.45 3.81
C ALA A 56 8.61 1.11 2.84
N THR A 57 7.52 0.51 3.34
CA THR A 57 6.31 0.24 2.55
C THR A 57 5.69 1.53 2.02
N VAL A 58 5.65 2.64 2.78
CA VAL A 58 5.08 3.93 2.35
C VAL A 58 5.98 4.68 1.35
N ILE A 59 7.30 4.48 1.40
CA ILE A 59 8.23 5.04 0.41
C ILE A 59 7.90 4.53 -1.01
N GLY A 60 7.44 3.29 -1.14
CA GLY A 60 7.03 2.71 -2.42
C GLY A 60 5.94 3.54 -3.13
N PRO A 61 4.73 3.69 -2.53
CA PRO A 61 3.68 4.57 -3.03
C PRO A 61 4.14 6.02 -3.25
N PHE A 62 5.06 6.54 -2.44
CA PHE A 62 5.61 7.88 -2.64
C PHE A 62 6.35 8.02 -3.96
N LEU A 63 7.31 7.12 -4.23
CA LEU A 63 8.01 7.08 -5.52
C LEU A 63 7.05 6.76 -6.67
N GLY A 64 6.05 5.91 -6.42
CA GLY A 64 5.00 5.57 -7.37
C GLY A 64 4.16 6.77 -7.78
N LEU A 65 3.73 7.62 -6.83
CA LEU A 65 2.98 8.84 -7.13
C LEU A 65 3.84 9.89 -7.86
N LEU A 66 5.13 10.02 -7.53
CA LEU A 66 6.05 10.88 -8.28
C LEU A 66 6.19 10.41 -9.74
N LEU A 67 6.38 9.11 -9.94
CA LEU A 67 6.43 8.52 -11.28
C LEU A 67 5.08 8.68 -12.01
N ALA A 68 3.96 8.50 -11.32
CA ALA A 68 2.63 8.68 -11.89
C ALA A 68 2.37 10.12 -12.29
N SER A 69 2.79 11.10 -11.48
CA SER A 69 2.72 12.52 -11.83
C SER A 69 3.52 12.83 -13.09
N PHE A 70 4.77 12.33 -13.17
CA PHE A 70 5.60 12.46 -14.36
C PHE A 70 4.95 11.82 -15.61
N CYS A 71 4.41 10.61 -15.47
CA CYS A 71 3.71 9.95 -16.58
C CYS A 71 2.43 10.69 -16.97
N ALA A 72 1.75 11.36 -16.02
CA ALA A 72 0.55 12.13 -16.26
C ALA A 72 0.83 13.46 -17.00
N GLU A 73 2.03 14.02 -16.84
CA GLU A 73 2.49 15.23 -17.56
C GLU A 73 2.84 14.94 -19.02
N LEU A 74 3.07 13.68 -19.39
CA LEU A 74 3.32 13.27 -20.77
C LEU A 74 2.00 12.90 -21.45
N PHE A 75 1.78 13.38 -22.68
CA PHE A 75 0.58 13.01 -23.45
C PHE A 75 0.59 11.51 -23.79
N VAL A 76 -0.59 10.87 -23.79
CA VAL A 76 -0.75 9.42 -23.96
C VAL A 76 -0.06 8.84 -25.20
N ASP A 77 -0.04 9.62 -26.30
CA ASP A 77 0.56 9.24 -27.59
C ASP A 77 2.02 9.74 -27.74
N VAL A 78 2.74 9.86 -26.62
CA VAL A 78 4.15 10.23 -26.61
C VAL A 78 4.97 9.33 -27.55
N GLY A 79 5.71 9.94 -28.47
CA GLY A 79 6.51 9.24 -29.48
C GLY A 79 5.78 8.95 -30.80
N SER A 80 4.45 9.06 -30.84
CA SER A 80 3.64 8.92 -32.06
C SER A 80 3.23 10.26 -32.67
N VAL A 81 3.04 11.29 -31.85
CA VAL A 81 2.64 12.65 -32.26
C VAL A 81 3.73 13.65 -31.87
N ALA A 82 4.04 14.61 -32.75
CA ALA A 82 5.02 15.65 -32.44
C ALA A 82 4.45 16.64 -31.40
N PRO A 83 5.24 17.11 -30.42
CA PRO A 83 4.77 18.06 -29.41
C PRO A 83 4.15 19.33 -30.01
N ASP A 84 4.65 19.76 -31.16
CA ASP A 84 4.21 20.97 -31.87
C ASP A 84 2.81 20.81 -32.52
N GLU A 85 2.31 19.58 -32.68
CA GLU A 85 0.96 19.30 -33.19
C GLU A 85 -0.09 19.23 -32.07
N ILE A 86 0.34 19.23 -30.80
CA ILE A 86 -0.53 19.13 -29.64
C ILE A 86 -1.06 20.53 -29.29
N THR A 87 -2.34 20.76 -29.56
CA THR A 87 -3.02 22.03 -29.25
C THR A 87 -3.65 22.08 -27.86
N ILE A 88 -3.58 20.98 -27.10
CA ILE A 88 -4.19 20.81 -25.79
C ILE A 88 -3.14 20.89 -24.68
N THR A 89 -3.53 21.43 -23.52
CA THR A 89 -2.67 21.55 -22.33
C THR A 89 -3.01 20.47 -21.30
N ALA A 90 -2.11 20.21 -20.35
CA ALA A 90 -2.30 19.22 -19.27
C ALA A 90 -3.49 19.53 -18.32
N THR A 91 -4.07 20.72 -18.42
CA THR A 91 -5.26 21.16 -17.70
C THR A 91 -6.56 20.93 -18.49
N ASP A 92 -6.48 20.61 -19.78
CA ASP A 92 -7.65 20.33 -20.62
C ASP A 92 -8.25 18.97 -20.27
N ALA A 93 -9.58 18.87 -20.21
CA ALA A 93 -10.27 17.62 -19.91
C ALA A 93 -9.99 16.48 -20.92
N ARG A 94 -9.52 16.82 -22.12
CA ARG A 94 -9.09 15.86 -23.16
C ARG A 94 -7.69 15.30 -22.93
N TRP A 95 -6.93 15.88 -22.00
CA TRP A 95 -5.59 15.41 -21.70
C TRP A 95 -5.63 14.05 -21.00
N VAL A 96 -5.00 13.07 -21.61
CA VAL A 96 -4.78 11.75 -21.01
C VAL A 96 -3.27 11.57 -20.89
N GLY A 97 -2.83 11.31 -19.67
CA GLY A 97 -1.43 11.01 -19.37
C GLY A 97 -0.98 9.67 -19.94
N ALA A 98 0.32 9.50 -20.17
CA ALA A 98 0.97 8.25 -20.58
C ALA A 98 1.01 7.20 -19.45
N TRP A 99 -0.15 6.83 -18.89
CA TRP A 99 -0.31 5.90 -17.75
C TRP A 99 0.35 4.53 -17.98
N TRP A 100 0.37 4.06 -19.22
CA TRP A 100 0.96 2.77 -19.61
C TRP A 100 2.47 2.73 -19.36
N LEU A 101 3.16 3.88 -19.47
CA LEU A 101 4.60 3.98 -19.29
C LEU A 101 4.99 3.66 -17.84
N GLY A 102 4.22 4.18 -16.89
CA GLY A 102 4.42 3.92 -15.46
C GLY A 102 4.32 2.42 -15.12
N ILE A 103 3.37 1.72 -15.74
CA ILE A 103 3.20 0.27 -15.54
C ILE A 103 4.44 -0.50 -16.01
N LEU A 104 4.99 -0.16 -17.18
CA LEU A 104 6.19 -0.82 -17.72
C LEU A 104 7.42 -0.59 -16.86
N ILE A 105 7.62 0.65 -16.39
CA ILE A 105 8.73 1.00 -15.49
C ILE A 105 8.61 0.22 -14.18
N CYS A 106 7.42 0.23 -13.55
CA CYS A 106 7.17 -0.51 -12.32
C CYS A 106 7.37 -2.02 -12.50
N ALA A 107 6.93 -2.60 -13.62
CA ALA A 107 7.12 -4.01 -13.92
C ALA A 107 8.61 -4.38 -14.02
N LEU A 108 9.40 -3.57 -14.74
CA LEU A 108 10.85 -3.76 -14.84
C LEU A 108 11.54 -3.68 -13.47
N LEU A 109 11.21 -2.66 -12.67
CA LEU A 109 11.78 -2.49 -11.33
C LEU A 109 11.45 -3.68 -10.41
N ASN A 110 10.20 -4.16 -10.44
CA ASN A 110 9.80 -5.35 -9.66
C ASN A 110 10.59 -6.61 -10.09
N LEU A 111 10.82 -6.81 -11.39
CA LEU A 111 11.64 -7.92 -11.88
C LEU A 111 13.08 -7.83 -11.38
N LEU A 112 13.66 -6.62 -11.39
CA LEU A 112 15.02 -6.39 -10.89
C LEU A 112 15.12 -6.62 -9.38
N VAL A 113 14.11 -6.20 -8.61
CA VAL A 113 14.04 -6.42 -7.15
C VAL A 113 13.84 -7.90 -6.82
N GLY A 114 13.16 -8.68 -7.67
CA GLY A 114 13.03 -10.13 -7.46
C GLY A 114 14.37 -10.88 -7.38
N ILE A 115 15.41 -10.38 -8.04
CA ILE A 115 16.75 -11.01 -8.07
C ILE A 115 17.40 -11.05 -6.68
N PRO A 116 17.59 -9.93 -5.94
CA PRO A 116 18.16 -9.98 -4.60
C PRO A 116 17.32 -10.77 -3.60
N PHE A 117 15.98 -10.82 -3.76
CA PHE A 117 15.12 -11.62 -2.88
C PHE A 117 15.43 -13.13 -2.94
N TRP A 118 15.94 -13.65 -4.06
CA TRP A 118 16.39 -15.05 -4.14
C TRP A 118 17.64 -15.35 -3.30
N PHE A 119 18.40 -14.33 -2.93
CA PHE A 119 19.60 -14.48 -2.10
C PHE A 119 19.32 -14.26 -0.61
N LEU A 120 18.05 -14.05 -0.22
CA LEU A 120 17.68 -13.88 1.18
C LEU A 120 17.88 -15.20 1.95
N PRO A 121 18.55 -15.19 3.12
CA PRO A 121 18.76 -16.38 3.92
C PRO A 121 17.43 -16.94 4.45
N LYS A 122 17.27 -18.27 4.37
CA LYS A 122 16.07 -18.99 4.81
C LYS A 122 15.80 -18.84 6.31
N SER A 123 16.85 -18.68 7.11
CA SER A 123 16.76 -18.40 8.55
C SER A 123 17.88 -17.46 8.97
N LEU A 124 17.58 -16.60 9.94
CA LEU A 124 18.55 -15.79 10.64
C LEU A 124 18.67 -16.30 12.08
N VAL A 125 19.79 -16.01 12.74
CA VAL A 125 19.87 -16.25 14.20
C VAL A 125 19.03 -15.17 14.87
N LYS A 126 18.19 -15.56 15.83
CA LYS A 126 17.34 -14.60 16.54
C LYS A 126 18.22 -13.60 17.28
N GLU A 127 17.85 -12.33 17.21
CA GLU A 127 18.63 -11.26 17.80
C GLU A 127 18.85 -11.54 19.30
N GLY A 128 20.11 -11.67 19.73
CA GLY A 128 20.50 -11.94 21.12
C GLY A 128 20.64 -13.40 21.52
N GLU A 129 20.39 -14.36 20.62
CA GLU A 129 20.92 -15.72 20.78
C GLU A 129 22.38 -15.74 20.30
N ASN A 130 23.29 -16.16 21.18
CA ASN A 130 24.68 -16.41 20.79
C ASN A 130 24.75 -17.77 20.08
N ASN A 131 25.56 -17.85 19.02
CA ASN A 131 25.99 -19.11 18.43
C ASN A 131 26.93 -19.84 19.40
N GLU A 132 26.42 -20.41 20.48
CA GLU A 132 27.06 -21.61 21.03
C GLU A 132 26.64 -22.76 20.11
N PRO A 133 27.58 -23.54 19.55
CA PRO A 133 27.22 -24.76 18.87
C PRO A 133 26.68 -25.72 19.94
N GLU A 134 25.36 -25.70 20.17
CA GLU A 134 24.67 -26.79 20.84
C GLU A 134 24.77 -28.02 19.93
N GLU A 135 25.90 -28.73 20.05
CA GLU A 135 25.87 -30.18 19.90
C GLU A 135 24.80 -30.69 20.86
N THR A 136 23.82 -31.42 20.32
CA THR A 136 22.73 -32.11 21.02
C THR A 136 21.40 -31.36 21.14
N SER A 137 20.79 -31.07 20.00
CA SER A 137 19.38 -31.45 19.81
C SER A 137 19.15 -31.83 18.36
N GLU A 138 19.31 -33.13 18.09
CA GLU A 138 18.76 -33.80 16.91
C GLU A 138 17.24 -33.65 16.88
N LYS A 139 16.72 -32.47 16.51
CA LYS A 139 15.36 -32.31 15.97
C LYS A 139 15.37 -31.29 14.85
N THR A 140 15.35 -31.86 13.64
CA THR A 140 14.86 -31.25 12.39
C THR A 140 15.86 -30.41 11.58
N VAL A 141 17.03 -30.99 11.29
CA VAL A 141 17.62 -30.82 9.96
C VAL A 141 17.40 -32.13 9.22
N VAL A 142 16.18 -32.31 8.68
CA VAL A 142 15.91 -33.41 7.75
C VAL A 142 16.55 -33.01 6.42
N PRO A 143 17.48 -33.81 5.85
CA PRO A 143 17.89 -33.61 4.48
C PRO A 143 16.67 -33.85 3.61
N LEU A 144 16.19 -32.80 2.94
CA LEU A 144 15.12 -32.86 1.95
C LEU A 144 15.60 -33.69 0.74
N GLN A 145 15.62 -35.01 0.89
CA GLN A 145 15.73 -35.97 -0.19
C GLN A 145 14.63 -37.03 -0.02
N GLU A 146 13.68 -36.94 -0.95
CA GLU A 146 12.76 -37.98 -1.45
C GLU A 146 11.54 -38.47 -0.65
N ASN A 147 11.33 -38.15 0.64
CA ASN A 147 10.11 -38.59 1.38
C ASN A 147 9.03 -37.52 1.64
N ASP A 148 9.18 -36.35 1.02
CA ASP A 148 8.60 -35.06 1.42
C ASP A 148 7.06 -34.90 1.28
N LYS A 149 6.39 -35.75 0.50
CA LYS A 149 4.96 -35.53 0.18
C LYS A 149 3.98 -35.99 1.26
N ASN A 150 4.36 -36.94 2.10
CA ASN A 150 3.46 -37.50 3.11
C ASN A 150 3.62 -36.79 4.47
N GLU A 151 4.84 -36.42 4.85
CA GLU A 151 5.10 -35.63 6.07
C GLU A 151 4.56 -34.21 5.92
N ALA A 152 4.81 -33.50 4.81
CA ALA A 152 4.25 -32.17 4.58
C ALA A 152 2.70 -32.16 4.58
N LYS A 153 2.07 -33.23 4.09
CA LYS A 153 0.60 -33.40 4.12
C LYS A 153 0.08 -33.69 5.54
N GLN A 154 0.80 -34.47 6.34
CA GLN A 154 0.45 -34.70 7.74
C GLN A 154 0.60 -33.41 8.56
N THR A 155 1.69 -32.66 8.36
CA THR A 155 1.91 -31.35 8.99
C THR A 155 0.85 -30.33 8.56
N MET A 156 0.48 -30.25 7.28
CA MET A 156 -0.61 -29.36 6.84
C MET A 156 -1.98 -29.75 7.40
N TYR A 157 -2.27 -31.06 7.52
CA TYR A 157 -3.53 -31.52 8.08
C TYR A 157 -3.64 -31.21 9.58
N GLU A 158 -2.56 -31.40 10.34
CA GLU A 158 -2.50 -31.03 11.76
C GLU A 158 -2.60 -29.52 11.97
N ILE A 159 -1.87 -28.72 11.19
CA ILE A 159 -1.99 -27.26 11.20
C ILE A 159 -3.43 -26.85 10.86
N ALA A 160 -4.03 -27.41 9.81
CA ALA A 160 -5.39 -27.07 9.40
C ALA A 160 -6.46 -27.47 10.45
N LYS A 161 -6.24 -28.60 11.13
CA LYS A 161 -7.13 -29.12 12.17
C LYS A 161 -7.20 -28.19 13.37
N ASP A 162 -6.07 -27.63 13.79
CA ASP A 162 -6.01 -26.67 14.89
C ASP A 162 -6.37 -25.24 14.43
N PHE A 163 -6.11 -24.92 13.17
CA PHE A 163 -6.39 -23.60 12.59
C PHE A 163 -7.88 -23.23 12.63
N ILE A 164 -8.79 -24.15 12.29
CA ILE A 164 -10.24 -23.86 12.26
C ILE A 164 -10.78 -23.51 13.66
N PRO A 165 -10.50 -24.29 14.72
CA PRO A 165 -10.82 -23.91 16.10
C PRO A 165 -10.23 -22.57 16.52
N PHE A 166 -8.95 -22.30 16.21
CA PHE A 166 -8.30 -21.02 16.54
C PHE A 166 -8.98 -19.85 15.82
N LEU A 167 -9.26 -19.99 14.52
CA LEU A 167 -9.97 -18.98 13.74
C LEU A 167 -11.37 -18.72 14.32
N LYS A 168 -12.09 -19.78 14.69
CA LYS A 168 -13.41 -19.64 15.33
C LYS A 168 -13.33 -18.91 16.66
N ALA A 169 -12.34 -19.23 17.50
CA ALA A 169 -12.13 -18.56 18.78
C ALA A 169 -11.79 -17.08 18.59
N LEU A 170 -10.96 -16.76 17.59
CA LEU A 170 -10.60 -15.38 17.25
C LEU A 170 -11.81 -14.59 16.75
N LEU A 171 -12.64 -15.18 15.88
CA LEU A 171 -13.88 -14.56 15.38
C LEU A 171 -14.96 -14.36 16.47
N HIS A 172 -14.93 -15.15 17.54
CA HIS A 172 -15.83 -14.98 18.69
C HIS A 172 -15.29 -14.00 19.73
N ASN A 173 -14.04 -13.55 19.60
CA ASN A 173 -13.47 -12.57 20.52
C ASN A 173 -14.00 -11.16 20.18
N PRO A 174 -14.86 -10.55 21.03
CA PRO A 174 -15.51 -9.29 20.70
C PRO A 174 -14.51 -8.12 20.58
N VAL A 175 -13.42 -8.13 21.36
CA VAL A 175 -12.40 -7.08 21.32
C VAL A 175 -11.65 -7.14 19.99
N TYR A 176 -11.28 -8.34 19.55
CA TYR A 176 -10.61 -8.53 18.27
C TYR A 176 -11.52 -8.14 17.10
N MET A 177 -12.79 -8.57 17.11
CA MET A 177 -13.73 -8.22 16.05
C MET A 177 -13.99 -6.71 15.98
N LEU A 178 -14.12 -6.02 17.12
CA LEU A 178 -14.21 -4.57 17.17
C LEU A 178 -12.98 -3.90 16.57
N PHE A 179 -11.78 -4.39 16.93
CA PHE A 179 -10.52 -3.88 16.37
C PHE A 179 -10.46 -4.05 14.85
N ILE A 180 -10.84 -5.21 14.32
CA ILE A 180 -10.89 -5.45 12.87
C ILE A 180 -11.91 -4.53 12.20
N CYS A 181 -13.12 -4.39 12.74
CA CYS A 181 -14.13 -3.50 12.18
C CYS A 181 -13.64 -2.04 12.10
N ILE A 182 -13.02 -1.53 13.17
CA ILE A 182 -12.45 -0.18 13.21
C ILE A 182 -11.34 -0.05 12.16
N THR A 183 -10.42 -1.00 12.12
CA THR A 183 -9.27 -0.99 11.20
C THR A 183 -9.74 -1.02 9.75
N VAL A 184 -10.70 -1.89 9.39
CA VAL A 184 -11.27 -1.95 8.04
C VAL A 184 -11.91 -0.63 7.64
N LEU A 185 -12.69 0.00 8.52
CA LEU A 185 -13.30 1.30 8.24
C LEU A 185 -12.25 2.40 8.04
N GLN A 186 -11.22 2.46 8.91
CA GLN A 186 -10.14 3.45 8.81
C GLN A 186 -9.34 3.29 7.52
N PHE A 187 -8.89 2.07 7.20
CA PHE A 187 -8.14 1.82 5.96
C PHE A 187 -9.00 2.03 4.72
N SER A 188 -10.27 1.65 4.73
CA SER A 188 -11.17 1.90 3.60
C SER A 188 -11.39 3.40 3.35
N ALA A 189 -11.52 4.20 4.42
CA ALA A 189 -11.63 5.65 4.31
C ALA A 189 -10.33 6.28 3.76
N PHE A 190 -9.18 5.81 4.24
CA PHE A 190 -7.87 6.24 3.76
C PHE A 190 -7.65 5.90 2.28
N ASP A 191 -7.91 4.66 1.88
CA ASP A 191 -7.76 4.22 0.48
C ASP A 191 -8.72 4.97 -0.45
N GLY A 192 -9.96 5.20 0.00
CA GLY A 192 -10.93 6.02 -0.72
C GLY A 192 -10.45 7.46 -0.89
N MET A 193 -9.92 8.08 0.18
CA MET A 193 -9.36 9.41 0.12
C MET A 193 -8.20 9.48 -0.88
N ILE A 194 -7.20 8.61 -0.78
CA ILE A 194 -6.04 8.63 -1.70
C ILE A 194 -6.46 8.37 -3.15
N SER A 195 -7.41 7.47 -3.39
CA SER A 195 -7.82 7.10 -4.75
C SER A 195 -8.63 8.20 -5.44
N PHE A 196 -9.50 8.90 -4.71
CA PHE A 196 -10.43 9.86 -5.30
C PHE A 196 -9.99 11.33 -5.11
N MET A 197 -9.11 11.63 -4.16
CA MET A 197 -8.62 12.99 -3.93
C MET A 197 -7.93 13.63 -5.16
N PRO A 198 -7.09 12.93 -5.96
CA PRO A 198 -6.48 13.56 -7.13
C PRO A 198 -7.57 14.03 -8.10
N LYS A 199 -8.57 13.17 -8.32
CA LYS A 199 -9.68 13.51 -9.22
C LYS A 199 -10.56 14.61 -8.67
N TYR A 200 -10.77 14.63 -7.36
CA TYR A 200 -11.47 15.72 -6.69
C TYR A 200 -10.75 17.06 -6.91
N LEU A 201 -9.43 17.10 -6.78
CA LEU A 201 -8.63 18.31 -7.03
C LEU A 201 -8.68 18.78 -8.48
N GLU A 202 -8.65 17.85 -9.44
CA GLU A 202 -8.82 18.17 -10.86
C GLU A 202 -10.19 18.82 -11.12
N GLN A 203 -11.27 18.21 -10.62
CA GLN A 203 -12.64 18.64 -10.93
C GLN A 203 -13.06 19.91 -10.18
N GLN A 204 -12.67 20.04 -8.90
CA GLN A 204 -13.10 21.17 -8.06
C GLN A 204 -12.19 22.38 -8.17
N PHE A 205 -10.89 22.17 -8.38
CA PHE A 205 -9.89 23.26 -8.38
C PHE A 205 -9.21 23.45 -9.74
N GLY A 206 -9.61 22.71 -10.78
CA GLY A 206 -9.08 22.86 -12.14
C GLY A 206 -7.58 22.58 -12.23
N LYS A 207 -7.03 21.78 -11.31
CA LYS A 207 -5.63 21.38 -11.33
C LYS A 207 -5.41 20.33 -12.41
N SER A 208 -4.22 20.33 -13.01
CA SER A 208 -3.81 19.24 -13.90
C SER A 208 -3.74 17.92 -13.12
N ALA A 209 -3.90 16.80 -13.81
CA ALA A 209 -3.79 15.48 -13.19
C ALA A 209 -2.38 15.25 -12.59
N SER A 210 -1.32 15.69 -13.28
CA SER A 210 0.06 15.61 -12.78
C SER A 210 0.25 16.39 -11.48
N ASP A 211 -0.23 17.64 -11.41
CA ASP A 211 -0.12 18.48 -10.21
C ASP A 211 -0.89 17.89 -9.03
N ALA A 212 -2.13 17.43 -9.27
CA ALA A 212 -2.95 16.84 -8.22
C ALA A 212 -2.28 15.59 -7.61
N ILE A 213 -1.77 14.69 -8.45
CA ILE A 213 -1.04 13.49 -8.03
C ILE A 213 0.24 13.87 -7.26
N PHE A 214 1.00 14.85 -7.76
CA PHE A 214 2.22 15.33 -7.12
C PHE A 214 1.95 15.89 -5.72
N LEU A 215 0.96 16.76 -5.60
CA LEU A 215 0.57 17.39 -4.33
C LEU A 215 0.20 16.32 -3.29
N ILE A 216 -0.58 15.32 -3.69
CA ILE A 216 -0.99 14.23 -2.78
C ILE A 216 0.23 13.44 -2.30
N GLY A 217 1.13 13.10 -3.22
CA GLY A 217 2.37 12.38 -2.89
C GLY A 217 3.25 13.15 -1.92
N VAL A 218 3.52 14.44 -2.18
CA VAL A 218 4.46 15.25 -1.39
C VAL A 218 3.88 15.68 -0.04
N TYR A 219 2.58 15.97 0.05
CA TYR A 219 1.99 16.44 1.32
C TYR A 219 1.57 15.32 2.26
N ASN A 220 1.07 14.19 1.77
CA ASN A 220 0.55 13.13 2.65
C ASN A 220 1.63 12.12 3.05
N LEU A 221 2.39 11.60 2.09
CA LEU A 221 3.21 10.41 2.33
C LEU A 221 4.44 10.65 3.20
N PRO A 222 5.18 11.77 3.10
CA PRO A 222 6.26 12.07 4.05
C PRO A 222 5.76 12.16 5.50
N VAL A 223 4.57 12.71 5.72
CA VAL A 223 3.96 12.80 7.07
C VAL A 223 3.65 11.40 7.61
N LEU A 224 3.12 10.50 6.77
CA LEU A 224 2.91 9.09 7.14
C LEU A 224 4.22 8.37 7.49
N CYS A 225 5.29 8.58 6.70
CA CYS A 225 6.61 8.01 6.99
C CYS A 225 7.13 8.45 8.37
N VAL A 226 7.02 9.75 8.68
CA VAL A 226 7.39 10.28 10.00
C VAL A 226 6.51 9.67 11.08
N GLY A 227 5.21 9.52 10.84
CA GLY A 227 4.26 8.90 11.78
C GLY A 227 4.62 7.46 12.13
N TYR A 228 4.85 6.60 11.12
CA TYR A 228 5.22 5.20 11.33
C TYR A 228 6.56 5.06 12.05
N PHE A 229 7.59 5.77 11.60
CA PHE A 229 8.91 5.69 12.21
C PHE A 229 8.92 6.24 13.64
N SER A 230 8.32 7.41 13.87
CA SER A 230 8.25 8.01 15.21
C SER A 230 7.37 7.20 16.16
N GLY A 231 6.27 6.61 15.67
CA GLY A 231 5.41 5.71 16.44
C GLY A 231 6.14 4.46 16.91
N GLY A 232 6.87 3.79 16.02
CA GLY A 232 7.69 2.61 16.38
C GLY A 232 8.80 2.95 17.37
N LEU A 233 9.49 4.08 17.16
CA LEU A 233 10.52 4.57 18.08
C LEU A 233 9.94 4.94 19.45
N PHE A 234 8.78 5.59 19.47
CA PHE A 234 8.08 6.00 20.69
C PHE A 234 7.64 4.78 21.50
N MET A 235 7.04 3.77 20.87
CA MET A 235 6.66 2.51 21.53
C MET A 235 7.88 1.79 22.12
N LYS A 236 8.98 1.70 21.38
CA LYS A 236 10.22 1.08 21.88
C LYS A 236 10.83 1.85 23.04
N LYS A 237 11.00 3.17 22.90
CA LYS A 237 11.72 4.00 23.89
C LYS A 237 11.01 4.06 25.24
N PHE A 238 9.68 4.13 25.23
CA PHE A 238 8.89 4.25 26.46
C PHE A 238 8.34 2.92 26.99
N LYS A 239 8.63 1.79 26.31
CA LYS A 239 8.15 0.44 26.70
C LYS A 239 6.66 0.42 27.01
N ILE A 240 5.88 0.99 26.10
CA ILE A 240 4.45 1.27 26.29
C ILE A 240 3.66 -0.03 26.42
N ASN A 241 2.87 -0.15 27.48
CA ASN A 241 1.97 -1.29 27.67
C ASN A 241 0.76 -1.20 26.72
N ILE A 242 0.14 -2.33 26.38
CA ILE A 242 -1.03 -2.45 25.49
C ILE A 242 -2.17 -1.50 25.92
N TYR A 243 -2.46 -1.40 27.22
CA TYR A 243 -3.48 -0.48 27.73
C TYR A 243 -3.13 1.00 27.51
N GLN A 244 -1.86 1.35 27.68
CA GLN A 244 -1.38 2.71 27.43
C GLN A 244 -1.40 3.03 25.93
N ALA A 245 -0.99 2.08 25.09
CA ALA A 245 -1.05 2.21 23.63
C ALA A 245 -2.50 2.42 23.15
N ALA A 246 -3.45 1.64 23.67
CA ALA A 246 -4.87 1.80 23.36
C ALA A 246 -5.42 3.17 23.78
N SER A 247 -5.03 3.66 24.97
CA SER A 247 -5.43 4.99 25.43
C SER A 247 -4.84 6.10 24.55
N ILE A 248 -3.57 5.99 24.16
CA ILE A 248 -2.92 6.95 23.25
C ILE A 248 -3.61 6.94 21.89
N ALA A 249 -3.87 5.75 21.32
CA ALA A 249 -4.58 5.61 20.05
C ALA A 249 -5.96 6.30 20.09
N PHE A 250 -6.73 6.11 21.17
CA PHE A 250 -8.02 6.79 21.34
C PHE A 250 -7.89 8.32 21.33
N TRP A 251 -6.95 8.89 22.09
CA TRP A 251 -6.75 10.33 22.14
C TRP A 251 -6.27 10.91 20.81
N VAL A 252 -5.39 10.19 20.10
CA VAL A 252 -4.92 10.59 18.77
C VAL A 252 -6.06 10.56 17.75
N SER A 253 -6.88 9.51 17.73
CA SER A 253 -8.03 9.43 16.83
C SER A 253 -9.09 10.50 17.13
N LEU A 254 -9.29 10.84 18.41
CA LEU A 254 -10.18 11.94 18.78
C LEU A 254 -9.65 13.30 18.29
N LEU A 255 -8.34 13.53 18.45
CA LEU A 255 -7.69 14.74 17.96
C LEU A 255 -7.78 14.84 16.43
N GLU A 256 -7.51 13.75 15.72
CA GLU A 256 -7.65 13.65 14.26
C GLU A 256 -9.06 14.05 13.82
N TYR A 257 -10.09 13.47 14.45
CA TYR A 257 -11.48 13.81 14.17
C TYR A 257 -11.77 15.30 14.37
N LEU A 258 -11.31 15.90 15.48
CA LEU A 258 -11.49 17.32 15.76
C LEU A 258 -10.78 18.22 14.74
N LEU A 259 -9.60 17.82 14.26
CA LEU A 259 -8.87 18.55 13.22
C LEU A 259 -9.59 18.48 11.88
N TYR A 260 -10.07 17.31 11.45
CA TYR A 260 -10.87 17.20 10.23
C TYR A 260 -12.18 17.98 10.33
N PHE A 261 -12.83 17.94 11.50
CA PHE A 261 -14.02 18.72 11.74
C PHE A 261 -13.73 20.22 11.64
N ALA A 262 -12.63 20.70 12.21
CA ALA A 262 -12.23 22.10 12.08
C ALA A 262 -11.88 22.48 10.62
N ALA A 263 -11.24 21.57 9.87
CA ALA A 263 -10.90 21.78 8.47
C ALA A 263 -12.12 21.97 7.57
N TYR A 264 -13.29 21.44 7.94
CA TYR A 264 -14.55 21.66 7.22
C TYR A 264 -14.93 23.15 7.10
N TRP A 265 -14.51 23.98 8.06
CA TRP A 265 -14.76 25.44 8.00
C TRP A 265 -13.80 26.19 7.07
N THR A 266 -12.80 25.53 6.50
CA THR A 266 -11.91 26.16 5.52
C THR A 266 -12.60 26.19 4.16
N VAL A 267 -12.89 27.39 3.66
CA VAL A 267 -13.46 27.60 2.33
C VAL A 267 -12.32 27.94 1.37
N CYS A 268 -12.23 27.21 0.27
CA CYS A 268 -11.34 27.52 -0.85
C CYS A 268 -12.18 27.83 -2.09
N ASP A 269 -11.68 28.75 -2.92
CA ASP A 269 -12.33 29.10 -4.17
C ASP A 269 -12.29 27.91 -5.14
N THR A 270 -13.44 27.58 -5.73
CA THR A 270 -13.57 26.51 -6.72
C THR A 270 -13.29 27.03 -8.13
N ALA A 271 -12.91 26.12 -9.03
CA ALA A 271 -12.69 26.46 -10.42
C ALA A 271 -14.01 26.93 -11.09
N PRO A 272 -13.95 27.94 -11.99
CA PRO A 272 -15.11 28.38 -12.71
C PRO A 272 -15.58 27.31 -13.70
N VAL A 273 -16.86 26.96 -13.65
CA VAL A 273 -17.52 26.01 -14.54
C VAL A 273 -18.55 26.78 -15.36
N ALA A 274 -18.36 26.80 -16.68
CA ALA A 274 -19.28 27.44 -17.61
C ALA A 274 -20.69 26.86 -17.47
N GLY A 275 -21.68 27.74 -17.30
CA GLY A 275 -23.09 27.39 -17.09
C GLY A 275 -23.48 27.08 -15.64
N LEU A 276 -22.54 27.03 -14.70
CA LEU A 276 -22.79 26.77 -13.28
C LEU A 276 -22.31 27.91 -12.39
N THR A 277 -21.03 28.29 -12.48
CA THR A 277 -20.43 29.37 -11.68
C THR A 277 -20.03 30.58 -12.51
N VAL A 278 -19.90 30.44 -13.84
CA VAL A 278 -19.70 31.54 -14.80
C VAL A 278 -20.60 31.37 -16.02
N SER A 279 -20.96 32.47 -16.70
CA SER A 279 -21.76 32.44 -17.94
C SER A 279 -21.02 31.76 -19.10
N TYR A 280 -21.77 31.29 -20.10
CA TYR A 280 -21.21 30.69 -21.33
C TYR A 280 -20.61 31.71 -22.31
N GLU A 281 -20.70 33.01 -22.00
CA GLU A 281 -20.15 34.10 -22.82
C GLU A 281 -18.63 34.25 -22.67
#